data_AF-A0A9W4H2Y6-F1
#
_entry.id   AF-A0A9W4H2Y6-F1
#
_cell.length_a   1.000
_cell.length_b   1.000
_cell.length_c   1.000
_cell.angle_alpha   90.00
_cell.angle_beta   90.00
_cell.angle_gamma   90.00
#
_symmetry.space_group_name_H-M   'P 1'
#
loop_
_entity.id
_entity.type
_entity.pdbx_description
1 polymer ?
#
loop_
_entity_poly.entity_id
_entity_poly.type
_entity_poly.pdbx_seq_one_letter_code
_entity_poly.pdbx_strand_id
1 'polypeptide(L)'
;MNDDDPMTDFTRRTVTVNGVDKTVYVAGTGPAVVVLPEMPGISPDVLRLARWVRDAGFTVHVPSLFGTDGAFPTVEGGREVVRRACVSAEFRAFAGGGTSPVTVWLRGLARQAHTECGGPGVGAIGLCFTGNFALTMALEPAVIAPVVNHPSLPLDDPGGLELDPADARAVRERIDRDGLRVLAYRFEGDRWCTGERFAAYRALLGDAFDGRVLPATAANPAPPPFFADVVGTPHSVVTAHLVDESGHPTLRARDEILAFLTDRLHPREDPPPPATAASAGRSVSRILAASAVIKDDSGRFLLVLRASEPEAGRWSVPGGRVEEGESLEEAAAREVLEETGLAVRVLDELGSLDLAVGDGRVMEIHDFAAVQVSGEVAAADDAADARWFTAEELTALPLTDGLLDYLSRYRLYP
;
A
#
# COMPACT_ATOMS: atom_id res chain seq x y z
N MET A 1 -23.78 -18.20 6.54
CA MET A 1 -24.85 -17.33 7.08
C MET A 1 -25.96 -17.31 6.04
N ASN A 2 -27.23 -17.46 6.43
CA ASN A 2 -28.38 -17.47 5.50
C ASN A 2 -29.30 -16.26 5.70
N ASP A 3 -28.84 -15.28 6.47
CA ASP A 3 -29.62 -14.11 6.89
C ASP A 3 -28.87 -12.83 6.49
N ASP A 4 -29.63 -11.74 6.42
CA ASP A 4 -29.08 -10.41 6.23
C ASP A 4 -28.15 -10.02 7.39
N ASP A 5 -27.10 -9.26 7.09
CA ASP A 5 -26.19 -8.70 8.07
C ASP A 5 -26.64 -7.28 8.46
N PRO A 6 -26.83 -6.98 9.76
CA PRO A 6 -27.30 -5.67 10.21
C PRO A 6 -26.22 -4.58 10.16
N MET A 7 -24.94 -4.94 9.93
CA MET A 7 -23.82 -4.01 9.78
C MET A 7 -23.60 -3.06 10.97
N THR A 8 -24.06 -3.45 12.17
CA THR A 8 -24.00 -2.59 13.37
C THR A 8 -22.58 -2.29 13.83
N ASP A 9 -21.61 -3.08 13.38
CA ASP A 9 -20.18 -2.94 13.68
C ASP A 9 -19.42 -2.05 12.68
N PHE A 10 -20.12 -1.42 11.73
CA PHE A 10 -19.55 -0.46 10.80
C PHE A 10 -20.17 0.94 10.95
N THR A 11 -19.33 1.97 10.83
CA THR A 11 -19.78 3.36 10.75
C THR A 11 -20.16 3.71 9.32
N ARG A 12 -21.43 4.06 9.09
CA ARG A 12 -21.90 4.55 7.80
C ARG A 12 -21.50 6.02 7.60
N ARG A 13 -20.76 6.32 6.53
CA ARG A 13 -20.33 7.67 6.14
C ARG A 13 -20.81 8.02 4.73
N THR A 14 -21.01 9.30 4.47
CA THR A 14 -21.11 9.83 3.10
C THR A 14 -19.75 10.39 2.74
N VAL A 15 -19.18 9.93 1.62
CA VAL A 15 -17.89 10.39 1.11
C VAL A 15 -18.11 11.09 -0.22
N THR A 16 -17.60 12.31 -0.32
CA THR A 16 -17.68 13.15 -1.53
C THR A 16 -16.34 13.14 -2.25
N VAL A 17 -16.33 12.73 -3.51
CA VAL A 17 -15.16 12.85 -4.40
C VAL A 17 -15.62 13.51 -5.68
N ASN A 18 -14.97 14.61 -6.06
CA ASN A 18 -15.28 15.38 -7.27
C ASN A 18 -16.78 15.73 -7.40
N GLY A 19 -17.42 16.08 -6.28
CA GLY A 19 -18.84 16.44 -6.23
C GLY A 19 -19.82 15.27 -6.33
N VAL A 20 -19.33 14.02 -6.30
CA VAL A 20 -20.16 12.82 -6.28
C VAL A 20 -20.12 12.19 -4.88
N ASP A 21 -21.30 12.03 -4.29
CA ASP A 21 -21.48 11.41 -2.98
C ASP A 21 -21.73 9.90 -3.12
N LYS A 22 -21.04 9.10 -2.33
CA LYS A 22 -21.42 7.69 -2.11
C LYS A 22 -21.37 7.33 -0.63
N THR A 23 -22.15 6.31 -0.28
CA THR A 23 -22.10 5.72 1.05
C THR A 23 -20.87 4.82 1.18
N VAL A 24 -20.13 4.94 2.28
CA VAL A 24 -19.01 4.06 2.63
C VAL A 24 -19.18 3.59 4.07
N TYR A 25 -18.99 2.30 4.30
CA TYR A 25 -18.98 1.71 5.63
C TYR A 25 -17.53 1.56 6.10
N VAL A 26 -17.24 2.08 7.29
CA VAL A 26 -15.87 2.16 7.83
C VAL A 26 -15.79 1.49 9.19
N ALA A 27 -14.76 0.68 9.41
CA ALA A 27 -14.47 0.06 10.71
C ALA A 27 -12.97 -0.19 10.89
N GLY A 28 -12.51 -0.29 12.15
CA GLY A 28 -11.12 -0.61 12.48
C GLY A 28 -10.22 0.59 12.70
N THR A 29 -8.93 0.29 12.79
CA THR A 29 -7.83 1.22 13.07
C THR A 29 -6.60 0.75 12.32
N GLY A 30 -5.67 1.65 12.02
CA GLY A 30 -4.45 1.34 11.26
C GLY A 30 -4.56 1.71 9.78
N PRO A 31 -3.63 1.27 8.93
CA PRO A 31 -3.59 1.61 7.50
C PRO A 31 -4.90 1.31 6.79
N ALA A 32 -5.24 2.10 5.77
CA ALA A 32 -6.51 1.95 5.08
C ALA A 32 -6.50 0.76 4.10
N VAL A 33 -7.61 0.01 4.08
CA VAL A 33 -7.90 -0.99 3.04
C VAL A 33 -9.29 -0.76 2.48
N VAL A 34 -9.39 -0.53 1.16
CA VAL A 34 -10.67 -0.41 0.46
C VAL A 34 -11.10 -1.80 -0.03
N VAL A 35 -12.23 -2.31 0.47
CA VAL A 35 -12.80 -3.60 0.06
C VAL A 35 -13.98 -3.33 -0.87
N LEU A 36 -13.78 -3.56 -2.17
CA LEU A 36 -14.81 -3.37 -3.18
C LEU A 36 -15.74 -4.59 -3.22
N PRO A 37 -17.06 -4.40 -3.08
CA PRO A 37 -18.00 -5.52 -3.06
C PRO A 37 -18.07 -6.23 -4.42
N GLU A 38 -18.35 -7.53 -4.39
CA GLU A 38 -18.80 -8.29 -5.55
C GLU A 38 -20.32 -8.17 -5.73
N MET A 39 -20.84 -8.56 -6.89
CA MET A 39 -22.29 -8.69 -7.06
C MET A 39 -22.85 -9.80 -6.15
N PRO A 40 -24.00 -9.58 -5.51
CA PRO A 40 -24.97 -8.50 -5.76
C PRO A 40 -24.77 -7.24 -4.89
N GLY A 41 -23.70 -7.10 -4.12
CA GLY A 41 -23.45 -5.94 -3.27
C GLY A 41 -22.65 -6.28 -2.03
N ILE A 42 -22.77 -5.45 -0.99
CA ILE A 42 -22.16 -5.70 0.32
C ILE A 42 -22.93 -6.84 1.02
N SER A 43 -22.56 -8.09 0.75
CA SER A 43 -23.19 -9.28 1.34
C SER A 43 -22.61 -9.63 2.72
N PRO A 44 -23.24 -10.53 3.49
CA PRO A 44 -22.67 -11.05 4.74
C PRO A 44 -21.27 -11.66 4.56
N ASP A 45 -20.97 -12.27 3.41
CA ASP A 45 -19.65 -12.84 3.13
C ASP A 45 -18.61 -11.76 2.81
N VAL A 46 -18.99 -10.68 2.11
CA VAL A 46 -18.12 -9.51 1.91
C VAL A 46 -17.83 -8.83 3.25
N LEU A 47 -18.83 -8.71 4.12
CA LEU A 47 -18.67 -8.15 5.46
C LEU A 47 -17.81 -9.03 6.35
N ARG A 48 -17.91 -10.35 6.24
CA ARG A 48 -17.01 -11.28 6.93
C ARG A 48 -15.56 -11.07 6.48
N LEU A 49 -15.30 -10.92 5.18
CA LEU A 49 -13.96 -10.56 4.70
C LEU A 49 -13.49 -9.21 5.26
N ALA A 50 -14.35 -8.18 5.20
CA ALA A 50 -14.03 -6.86 5.74
C ALA A 50 -13.74 -6.90 7.25
N ARG A 51 -14.45 -7.74 8.02
CA ARG A 51 -14.16 -7.96 9.44
C ARG A 51 -12.81 -8.63 9.65
N TRP A 52 -12.43 -9.63 8.85
CA TRP A 52 -11.10 -10.21 8.96
C TRP A 52 -9.98 -9.23 8.62
N VAL A 53 -10.19 -8.37 7.63
CA VAL A 53 -9.23 -7.30 7.33
C VAL A 53 -9.18 -6.30 8.49
N ARG A 54 -10.32 -5.89 9.04
CA ARG A 54 -10.38 -5.04 10.25
C ARG A 54 -9.62 -5.67 11.42
N ASP A 55 -9.90 -6.93 11.70
CA ASP A 55 -9.34 -7.68 12.83
C ASP A 55 -7.83 -7.95 12.65
N ALA A 56 -7.32 -7.84 11.41
CA ALA A 56 -5.89 -7.87 11.10
C ALA A 56 -5.17 -6.52 11.33
N GLY A 57 -5.86 -5.49 11.87
CA GLY A 57 -5.24 -4.22 12.22
C GLY A 57 -5.32 -3.13 11.14
N PHE A 58 -6.33 -3.21 10.27
CA PHE A 58 -6.57 -2.22 9.22
C PHE A 58 -7.85 -1.40 9.45
N THR A 59 -7.89 -0.20 8.89
CA THR A 59 -9.12 0.59 8.73
C THR A 59 -9.78 0.23 7.41
N VAL A 60 -10.86 -0.56 7.46
CA VAL A 60 -11.57 -1.02 6.26
C VAL A 60 -12.58 0.00 5.78
N HIS A 61 -12.60 0.22 4.46
CA HIS A 61 -13.56 1.08 3.76
C HIS A 61 -14.32 0.24 2.74
N VAL A 62 -15.63 0.06 2.94
CA VAL A 62 -16.49 -0.73 2.05
C VAL A 62 -17.49 0.21 1.36
N PRO A 63 -17.24 0.64 0.11
CA PRO A 63 -18.16 1.52 -0.60
C PRO A 63 -19.41 0.76 -1.04
N SER A 64 -20.58 1.39 -0.85
CA SER A 64 -21.84 0.91 -1.42
C SER A 64 -21.91 1.29 -2.90
N LEU A 65 -21.68 0.31 -3.77
CA LEU A 65 -21.61 0.52 -5.22
C LEU A 65 -22.88 0.07 -5.95
N PHE A 66 -23.53 -0.98 -5.46
CA PHE A 66 -24.76 -1.54 -6.03
C PHE A 66 -25.42 -2.49 -5.02
N GLY A 67 -26.70 -2.76 -5.24
CA GLY A 67 -27.49 -3.68 -4.41
C GLY A 67 -28.02 -3.05 -3.13
N THR A 68 -28.37 -3.93 -2.19
CA THR A 68 -28.81 -3.57 -0.84
C THR A 68 -27.73 -4.01 0.13
N ASP A 69 -27.17 -3.05 0.87
CA ASP A 69 -26.08 -3.32 1.81
C ASP A 69 -26.57 -4.25 2.93
N GLY A 70 -25.77 -5.27 3.25
CA GLY A 70 -26.07 -6.29 4.25
C GLY A 70 -26.92 -7.46 3.74
N ALA A 71 -27.55 -7.34 2.56
CA ALA A 71 -28.53 -8.34 2.11
C ALA A 71 -27.91 -9.70 1.77
N PHE A 72 -28.57 -10.77 2.18
CA PHE A 72 -28.20 -12.14 1.82
C PHE A 72 -28.40 -12.37 0.31
N PRO A 73 -27.42 -12.97 -0.41
CA PRO A 73 -27.51 -13.10 -1.88
C PRO A 73 -28.57 -14.11 -2.34
N THR A 74 -29.74 -13.61 -2.75
CA THR A 74 -30.82 -14.41 -3.37
C THR A 74 -30.78 -14.35 -4.90
N VAL A 75 -31.38 -15.36 -5.56
CA VAL A 75 -31.48 -15.41 -7.03
C VAL A 75 -32.24 -14.20 -7.59
N GLU A 76 -33.41 -13.88 -7.03
CA GLU A 76 -34.27 -12.81 -7.51
C GLU A 76 -33.62 -11.44 -7.32
N GLY A 77 -33.17 -11.14 -6.09
CA GLY A 77 -32.50 -9.87 -5.78
C GLY A 77 -31.23 -9.67 -6.60
N GLY A 78 -30.40 -10.72 -6.72
CA GLY A 78 -29.16 -10.63 -7.46
C GLY A 78 -29.34 -10.43 -8.97
N ARG A 79 -30.34 -11.06 -9.60
CA ARG A 79 -30.63 -10.85 -11.03
C ARG A 79 -31.03 -9.41 -11.34
N GLU A 80 -31.80 -8.78 -10.45
CA GLU A 80 -32.19 -7.38 -10.60
C GLU A 80 -30.97 -6.45 -10.49
N VAL A 81 -30.08 -6.71 -9.53
CA VAL A 81 -28.84 -5.93 -9.38
C VAL A 81 -27.94 -6.10 -10.61
N VAL A 82 -27.70 -7.33 -11.06
CA VAL A 82 -26.88 -7.61 -12.25
C VAL A 82 -27.42 -6.84 -13.46
N ARG A 83 -28.75 -6.90 -13.69
CA ARG A 83 -29.38 -6.17 -14.79
C ARG A 83 -29.10 -4.67 -14.70
N ARG A 84 -29.31 -4.06 -13.52
CA ARG A 84 -29.13 -2.60 -13.32
C ARG A 84 -27.67 -2.17 -13.44
N ALA A 85 -26.75 -2.92 -12.85
CA ALA A 85 -25.34 -2.58 -12.85
C ALA A 85 -24.71 -2.77 -14.23
N CYS A 86 -25.06 -3.83 -14.96
CA CYS A 86 -24.49 -4.07 -16.29
C CYS A 86 -24.97 -3.08 -17.36
N VAL A 87 -26.15 -2.46 -17.19
CA VAL A 87 -26.63 -1.37 -18.07
C VAL A 87 -26.20 0.02 -17.61
N SER A 88 -25.58 0.13 -16.43
CA SER A 88 -25.12 1.40 -15.90
C SER A 88 -23.86 1.88 -16.64
N ALA A 89 -23.91 3.12 -17.14
CA ALA A 89 -22.76 3.77 -17.74
C ALA A 89 -21.58 3.94 -16.76
N GLU A 90 -21.82 3.82 -15.46
CA GLU A 90 -20.83 3.94 -14.40
C GLU A 90 -19.83 2.77 -14.36
N PHE A 91 -20.24 1.57 -14.80
CA PHE A 91 -19.48 0.34 -14.63
C PHE A 91 -19.06 -0.35 -15.93
N ARG A 92 -19.45 0.18 -17.09
CA ARG A 92 -18.99 -0.25 -18.43
C ARG A 92 -18.91 -1.77 -18.64
N ALA A 93 -19.87 -2.55 -18.11
CA ALA A 93 -19.77 -4.01 -18.05
C ALA A 93 -19.60 -4.74 -19.40
N PHE A 94 -20.03 -4.11 -20.50
CA PHE A 94 -19.98 -4.63 -21.87
C PHE A 94 -19.25 -3.69 -22.86
N ALA A 95 -18.55 -2.67 -22.36
CA ALA A 95 -17.86 -1.71 -23.22
C ALA A 95 -16.36 -2.04 -23.23
N GLY A 96 -15.94 -2.88 -24.18
CA GLY A 96 -14.53 -3.23 -24.36
C GLY A 96 -13.63 -2.00 -24.58
N GLY A 97 -12.58 -1.88 -23.77
CA GLY A 97 -11.44 -0.98 -24.03
C GLY A 97 -11.41 0.35 -23.28
N GLY A 98 -12.16 0.52 -22.18
CA GLY A 98 -12.14 1.77 -21.41
C GLY A 98 -12.32 1.58 -19.91
N THR A 99 -11.61 2.37 -19.11
CA THR A 99 -11.71 2.36 -17.64
C THR A 99 -13.07 2.83 -17.14
N SER A 100 -13.68 2.11 -16.20
CA SER A 100 -14.98 2.48 -15.61
C SER A 100 -14.94 3.82 -14.85
N PRO A 101 -15.89 4.75 -15.08
CA PRO A 101 -15.94 6.05 -14.40
C PRO A 101 -15.93 5.97 -12.87
N VAL A 102 -16.51 4.91 -12.28
CA VAL A 102 -16.49 4.71 -10.81
C VAL A 102 -15.08 4.68 -10.24
N THR A 103 -14.08 4.25 -11.02
CA THR A 103 -12.69 4.14 -10.57
C THR A 103 -12.07 5.50 -10.24
N VAL A 104 -12.53 6.59 -10.87
CA VAL A 104 -12.12 7.96 -10.51
C VAL A 104 -12.57 8.30 -9.08
N TRP A 105 -13.81 7.96 -8.75
CA TRP A 105 -14.34 8.15 -7.40
C TRP A 105 -13.60 7.26 -6.39
N LEU A 106 -13.36 5.98 -6.73
CA LEU A 106 -12.63 5.03 -5.88
C LEU A 106 -11.19 5.46 -5.60
N ARG A 107 -10.49 6.01 -6.60
CA ARG A 107 -9.14 6.58 -6.41
C ARG A 107 -9.14 7.77 -5.45
N GLY A 108 -10.16 8.63 -5.54
CA GLY A 108 -10.33 9.73 -4.58
C GLY A 108 -10.66 9.24 -3.18
N LEU A 109 -11.48 8.19 -3.04
CA LEU A 109 -11.73 7.53 -1.76
C LEU A 109 -10.42 7.00 -1.15
N ALA A 110 -9.60 6.30 -1.93
CA ALA A 110 -8.31 5.80 -1.46
C ALA A 110 -7.39 6.94 -0.99
N ARG A 111 -7.33 8.05 -1.73
CA ARG A 111 -6.52 9.23 -1.35
C ARG A 111 -6.98 9.86 -0.03
N GLN A 112 -8.30 10.03 0.14
CA GLN A 112 -8.87 10.54 1.39
C GLN A 112 -8.60 9.56 2.55
N ALA A 113 -8.84 8.26 2.34
CA ALA A 113 -8.58 7.24 3.34
C ALA A 113 -7.11 7.18 3.77
N HIS A 114 -6.17 7.35 2.82
CA HIS A 114 -4.73 7.45 3.12
C HIS A 114 -4.41 8.67 3.99
N THR A 115 -5.03 9.81 3.66
CA THR A 115 -4.83 11.06 4.41
C THR A 115 -5.36 10.95 5.84
N GLU A 116 -6.48 10.25 6.04
CA GLU A 116 -7.08 10.01 7.35
C GLU A 116 -6.32 8.97 8.18
N CYS A 117 -5.88 7.86 7.55
CA CYS A 117 -5.33 6.70 8.27
C CYS A 117 -3.80 6.71 8.36
N GLY A 118 -3.11 7.48 7.52
CA GLY A 118 -1.65 7.47 7.42
C GLY A 118 -1.12 6.13 6.92
N GLY A 119 0.14 5.83 7.29
CA GLY A 119 0.85 4.63 6.85
C GLY A 119 1.49 4.78 5.46
N PRO A 120 2.20 3.74 4.99
CA PRO A 120 2.93 3.75 3.72
C PRO A 120 2.02 3.82 2.49
N GLY A 121 0.72 3.50 2.63
CA GLY A 121 -0.25 3.58 1.56
C GLY A 121 -1.57 2.89 1.90
N VAL A 122 -2.28 2.46 0.86
CA VAL A 122 -3.63 1.90 0.90
C VAL A 122 -3.68 0.56 0.18
N GLY A 123 -4.35 -0.41 0.80
CA GLY A 123 -4.73 -1.66 0.16
C GLY A 123 -6.04 -1.53 -0.60
N ALA A 124 -6.17 -2.26 -1.71
CA ALA A 124 -7.43 -2.32 -2.45
C ALA A 124 -7.75 -3.77 -2.76
N ILE A 125 -8.88 -4.28 -2.28
CA ILE A 125 -9.36 -5.63 -2.58
C ILE A 125 -10.57 -5.51 -3.52
N GLY A 126 -10.41 -5.93 -4.77
CA GLY A 126 -11.48 -6.04 -5.74
C GLY A 126 -12.03 -7.46 -5.77
N LEU A 127 -13.35 -7.62 -5.88
CA LEU A 127 -14.01 -8.93 -5.92
C LEU A 127 -14.91 -9.05 -7.17
N CYS A 128 -14.82 -10.16 -7.92
CA CYS A 128 -15.71 -10.46 -9.05
C CYS A 128 -15.77 -9.29 -10.06
N PHE A 129 -16.92 -8.63 -10.11
CA PHE A 129 -17.22 -7.49 -10.95
C PHE A 129 -16.32 -6.28 -10.67
N THR A 130 -15.93 -6.08 -9.42
CA THR A 130 -15.01 -5.01 -9.00
C THR A 130 -13.57 -5.49 -8.92
N GLY A 131 -13.29 -6.76 -9.25
CA GLY A 131 -11.96 -7.38 -9.20
C GLY A 131 -10.89 -6.55 -9.90
N ASN A 132 -11.17 -6.16 -11.15
CA ASN A 132 -10.24 -5.36 -11.93
C ASN A 132 -10.07 -3.92 -11.42
N PHE A 133 -11.08 -3.35 -10.76
CA PHE A 133 -11.02 -1.98 -10.27
C PHE A 133 -9.92 -1.79 -9.23
N ALA A 134 -9.52 -2.83 -8.50
CA ALA A 134 -8.35 -2.76 -7.61
C ALA A 134 -7.05 -2.47 -8.36
N LEU A 135 -6.88 -3.02 -9.59
CA LEU A 135 -5.73 -2.71 -10.43
C LEU A 135 -5.79 -1.28 -10.96
N THR A 136 -6.95 -0.83 -11.44
CA THR A 136 -7.13 0.56 -11.89
C THR A 136 -6.97 1.56 -10.75
N MET A 137 -7.38 1.20 -9.54
CA MET A 137 -7.15 2.01 -8.35
C MET A 137 -5.65 2.22 -8.07
N ALA A 138 -4.78 1.29 -8.47
CA ALA A 138 -3.33 1.45 -8.36
C ALA A 138 -2.74 2.57 -9.24
N LEU A 139 -3.55 3.22 -10.09
CA LEU A 139 -3.17 4.49 -10.72
C LEU A 139 -3.13 5.66 -9.73
N GLU A 140 -3.76 5.51 -8.56
CA GLU A 140 -3.57 6.43 -7.44
C GLU A 140 -2.26 6.12 -6.70
N PRO A 141 -1.32 7.08 -6.55
CA PRO A 141 -0.05 6.89 -5.84
C PRO A 141 -0.18 6.20 -4.48
N ALA A 142 -1.21 6.55 -3.71
CA ALA A 142 -1.47 5.99 -2.39
C ALA A 142 -1.81 4.48 -2.41
N VAL A 143 -2.33 3.92 -3.51
CA VAL A 143 -2.69 2.50 -3.58
C VAL A 143 -1.46 1.67 -3.94
N ILE A 144 -0.99 0.86 -2.99
CA ILE A 144 0.29 0.13 -3.08
C ILE A 144 0.17 -1.38 -2.89
N ALA A 145 -1.02 -1.86 -2.51
CA ALA A 145 -1.31 -3.28 -2.29
C ALA A 145 -2.65 -3.68 -2.95
N PRO A 146 -2.71 -3.71 -4.30
CA PRO A 146 -3.89 -4.18 -5.01
C PRO A 146 -4.02 -5.70 -4.98
N VAL A 147 -5.23 -6.16 -4.67
CA VAL A 147 -5.66 -7.57 -4.66
C VAL A 147 -6.80 -7.74 -5.65
N VAL A 148 -6.55 -8.49 -6.72
CA VAL A 148 -7.48 -8.74 -7.82
C VAL A 148 -8.10 -10.12 -7.63
N ASN A 149 -9.21 -10.20 -6.89
CA ASN A 149 -9.85 -11.47 -6.56
C ASN A 149 -10.95 -11.81 -7.57
N HIS A 150 -10.78 -12.93 -8.29
CA HIS A 150 -11.69 -13.49 -9.29
C HIS A 150 -12.30 -12.44 -10.25
N PRO A 151 -11.49 -11.56 -10.89
CA PRO A 151 -11.98 -10.50 -11.77
C PRO A 151 -12.80 -11.04 -12.95
N SER A 152 -13.99 -10.46 -13.16
CA SER A 152 -14.93 -10.92 -14.18
C SER A 152 -15.10 -9.97 -15.38
N LEU A 153 -14.63 -8.72 -15.29
CA LEU A 153 -14.80 -7.74 -16.37
C LEU A 153 -13.65 -7.78 -17.40
N PRO A 154 -13.95 -7.52 -18.69
CA PRO A 154 -15.28 -7.37 -19.30
C PRO A 154 -16.03 -8.71 -19.36
N LEU A 155 -17.36 -8.69 -19.31
CA LEU A 155 -18.16 -9.92 -19.32
C LEU A 155 -18.23 -10.61 -20.70
N ASP A 156 -17.96 -9.87 -21.77
CA ASP A 156 -18.03 -10.30 -23.17
C ASP A 156 -16.66 -10.64 -23.77
N ASP A 157 -15.56 -10.40 -23.04
CA ASP A 157 -14.21 -10.71 -23.45
C ASP A 157 -13.50 -11.57 -22.38
N PRO A 158 -13.29 -12.88 -22.65
CA PRO A 158 -12.64 -13.78 -21.70
C PRO A 158 -11.18 -13.41 -21.43
N GLY A 159 -10.48 -12.69 -22.32
CA GLY A 159 -9.09 -12.24 -22.11
C GLY A 159 -8.97 -10.77 -21.71
N GLY A 160 -10.07 -10.03 -21.75
CA GLY A 160 -10.07 -8.59 -21.50
C GLY A 160 -9.78 -8.24 -20.04
N LEU A 161 -9.11 -7.10 -19.85
CA LEU A 161 -8.71 -6.60 -18.52
C LEU A 161 -9.45 -5.34 -18.09
N GLU A 162 -10.51 -4.90 -18.80
CA GLU A 162 -11.27 -3.68 -18.48
C GLU A 162 -10.35 -2.47 -18.16
N LEU A 163 -9.26 -2.36 -18.90
CA LEU A 163 -8.21 -1.36 -18.69
C LEU A 163 -7.82 -0.82 -20.06
N ASP A 164 -7.86 0.50 -20.23
CA ASP A 164 -7.45 1.08 -21.50
C ASP A 164 -5.92 1.06 -21.67
N PRO A 165 -5.40 1.19 -22.91
CA PRO A 165 -3.96 1.07 -23.16
C PRO A 165 -3.09 2.11 -22.43
N ALA A 166 -3.61 3.30 -22.12
CA ALA A 166 -2.88 4.34 -21.39
C ALA A 166 -2.79 3.97 -19.91
N ASP A 167 -3.90 3.55 -19.32
CA ASP A 167 -3.94 3.07 -17.94
C ASP A 167 -3.08 1.80 -17.77
N ALA A 168 -3.10 0.89 -18.74
CA ALA A 168 -2.21 -0.28 -18.76
C ALA A 168 -0.72 0.09 -18.80
N ARG A 169 -0.34 1.16 -19.52
CA ARG A 169 1.03 1.69 -19.47
C ARG A 169 1.36 2.28 -18.11
N ALA A 170 0.47 3.10 -17.56
CA ALA A 170 0.67 3.72 -16.25
C ALA A 170 0.80 2.68 -15.12
N VAL A 171 0.04 1.59 -15.15
CA VAL A 171 0.21 0.47 -14.20
C VAL A 171 1.59 -0.18 -14.32
N ARG A 172 2.12 -0.38 -15.54
CA ARG A 172 3.49 -0.89 -15.71
C ARG A 172 4.55 0.07 -15.18
N GLU A 173 4.38 1.36 -15.45
CA GLU A 173 5.26 2.40 -14.89
C GLU A 173 5.23 2.40 -13.34
N ARG A 174 4.08 2.12 -12.71
CA ARG A 174 4.00 1.91 -11.26
C ARG A 174 4.80 0.70 -10.79
N ILE A 175 4.79 -0.39 -11.55
CA ILE A 175 5.58 -1.59 -11.22
C ILE A 175 7.06 -1.26 -11.24
N ASP A 176 7.54 -0.63 -12.32
CA ASP A 176 8.96 -0.31 -12.49
C ASP A 176 9.45 0.73 -11.48
N ARG A 177 8.63 1.74 -11.20
CA ARG A 177 9.01 2.86 -10.32
C ARG A 177 8.85 2.55 -8.84
N ASP A 178 7.76 1.89 -8.46
CA ASP A 178 7.39 1.75 -7.04
C ASP A 178 7.50 0.29 -6.54
N GLY A 179 7.90 -0.65 -7.40
CA GLY A 179 7.90 -2.07 -7.06
C GLY A 179 6.50 -2.62 -6.77
N LEU A 180 5.47 -2.06 -7.42
CA LEU A 180 4.07 -2.47 -7.22
C LEU A 180 3.92 -3.97 -7.50
N ARG A 181 3.31 -4.70 -6.56
CA ARG A 181 2.94 -6.11 -6.72
C ARG A 181 1.43 -6.26 -6.69
N VAL A 182 0.92 -7.20 -7.47
CA VAL A 182 -0.52 -7.48 -7.61
C VAL A 182 -0.76 -8.93 -7.21
N LEU A 183 -1.54 -9.13 -6.16
CA LEU A 183 -1.97 -10.47 -5.72
C LEU A 183 -3.30 -10.81 -6.39
N ALA A 184 -3.44 -12.02 -6.92
CA ALA A 184 -4.67 -12.42 -7.60
C ALA A 184 -5.06 -13.88 -7.36
N TYR A 185 -6.37 -14.14 -7.37
CA TYR A 185 -6.92 -15.49 -7.16
C TYR A 185 -8.05 -15.82 -8.12
N ARG A 186 -8.15 -17.09 -8.50
CA ARG A 186 -9.32 -17.65 -9.19
C ARG A 186 -9.49 -19.13 -8.84
N PHE A 187 -10.66 -19.69 -9.16
CA PHE A 187 -10.81 -21.12 -9.27
C PHE A 187 -10.49 -21.63 -10.68
N GLU A 188 -10.00 -22.86 -10.76
CA GLU A 188 -10.01 -23.65 -11.98
C GLU A 188 -11.45 -23.85 -12.47
N GLY A 189 -11.68 -23.78 -13.78
CA GLY A 189 -13.03 -23.93 -14.36
C GLY A 189 -13.97 -22.72 -14.15
N ASP A 190 -13.50 -21.65 -13.49
CA ASP A 190 -14.27 -20.41 -13.39
C ASP A 190 -14.57 -19.83 -14.78
N ARG A 191 -15.87 -19.68 -15.08
CA ARG A 191 -16.40 -19.20 -16.37
C ARG A 191 -16.38 -17.68 -16.48
N TRP A 192 -16.32 -16.99 -15.34
CA TRP A 192 -16.32 -15.53 -15.28
C TRP A 192 -14.92 -15.01 -15.14
N CYS A 193 -14.09 -15.57 -14.27
CA CYS A 193 -12.66 -15.30 -14.18
C CYS A 193 -11.86 -16.38 -14.92
N THR A 194 -11.69 -16.19 -16.23
CA THR A 194 -11.14 -17.24 -17.09
C THR A 194 -9.61 -17.38 -16.93
N GLY A 195 -9.07 -18.51 -17.40
CA GLY A 195 -7.63 -18.70 -17.49
C GLY A 195 -6.97 -17.74 -18.49
N GLU A 196 -7.69 -17.35 -19.55
CA GLU A 196 -7.23 -16.39 -20.55
C GLU A 196 -7.04 -15.00 -19.93
N ARG A 197 -7.97 -14.56 -19.08
CA ARG A 197 -7.81 -13.30 -18.34
C ARG A 197 -6.61 -13.31 -17.42
N PHE A 198 -6.39 -14.41 -16.71
CA PHE A 198 -5.21 -14.56 -15.84
C PHE A 198 -3.91 -14.54 -16.65
N ALA A 199 -3.90 -15.16 -17.83
CA ALA A 199 -2.77 -15.07 -18.75
C ALA A 199 -2.55 -13.63 -19.24
N ALA A 200 -3.62 -12.89 -19.51
CA ALA A 200 -3.53 -11.47 -19.89
C ALA A 200 -2.97 -10.59 -18.77
N TYR A 201 -3.38 -10.78 -17.51
CA TYR A 201 -2.76 -10.09 -16.37
C TYR A 201 -1.27 -10.42 -16.25
N ARG A 202 -0.90 -11.70 -16.37
CA ARG A 202 0.51 -12.11 -16.35
C ARG A 202 1.30 -11.49 -17.50
N ALA A 203 0.72 -11.40 -18.70
CA ALA A 203 1.37 -10.76 -19.84
C ALA A 203 1.54 -9.24 -19.65
N LEU A 204 0.59 -8.59 -18.98
CA LEU A 204 0.65 -7.15 -18.69
C LEU A 204 1.68 -6.82 -17.59
N LEU A 205 1.67 -7.60 -16.51
CA LEU A 205 2.32 -7.24 -15.24
C LEU A 205 3.63 -8.01 -14.99
N GLY A 206 3.92 -9.07 -15.76
CA GLY A 206 5.12 -9.89 -15.59
C GLY A 206 5.23 -10.49 -14.19
N ASP A 207 6.43 -10.41 -13.60
CA ASP A 207 6.75 -10.98 -12.28
C ASP A 207 6.03 -10.27 -11.13
N ALA A 208 5.48 -9.08 -11.36
CA ALA A 208 4.67 -8.38 -10.37
C ALA A 208 3.30 -9.05 -10.12
N PHE A 209 2.86 -9.95 -11.01
CA PHE A 209 1.59 -10.68 -10.87
C PHE A 209 1.73 -12.00 -10.12
N ASP A 210 1.38 -11.98 -8.84
CA ASP A 210 1.29 -13.17 -7.98
C ASP A 210 -0.12 -13.78 -8.09
N GLY A 211 -0.36 -14.51 -9.19
CA GLY A 211 -1.64 -15.13 -9.49
C GLY A 211 -1.72 -16.60 -9.05
N ARG A 212 -2.74 -16.94 -8.24
CA ARG A 212 -3.01 -18.29 -7.72
C ARG A 212 -4.30 -18.86 -8.32
N VAL A 213 -4.26 -20.16 -8.63
CA VAL A 213 -5.41 -20.92 -9.16
C VAL A 213 -5.73 -22.04 -8.19
N LEU A 214 -6.90 -21.98 -7.58
CA LEU A 214 -7.39 -23.02 -6.66
C LEU A 214 -8.16 -24.09 -7.44
N PRO A 215 -8.10 -25.36 -7.03
CA PRO A 215 -8.90 -26.40 -7.67
C PRO A 215 -10.40 -26.13 -7.45
N ALA A 216 -11.22 -26.43 -8.45
CA ALA A 216 -12.68 -26.26 -8.37
C ALA A 216 -13.30 -27.02 -7.18
N THR A 217 -12.70 -28.16 -6.79
CA THR A 217 -13.14 -28.99 -5.67
C THR A 217 -12.92 -28.36 -4.29
N ALA A 218 -12.12 -27.29 -4.20
CA ALA A 218 -11.96 -26.50 -2.99
C ALA A 218 -13.02 -25.40 -2.84
N ALA A 219 -13.98 -25.28 -3.74
CA ALA A 219 -15.09 -24.36 -3.55
C ALA A 219 -16.12 -24.94 -2.58
N ASN A 220 -16.69 -24.10 -1.70
CA ASN A 220 -17.86 -24.48 -0.91
C ASN A 220 -18.97 -25.01 -1.85
N PRO A 221 -19.46 -26.25 -1.68
CA PRO A 221 -20.46 -26.85 -2.55
C PRO A 221 -21.87 -26.28 -2.33
N ALA A 222 -22.09 -25.50 -1.27
CA ALA A 222 -23.37 -24.88 -0.94
C ALA A 222 -23.20 -23.36 -0.71
N PRO A 223 -22.83 -22.59 -1.74
CA PRO A 223 -22.75 -21.14 -1.63
C PRO A 223 -24.18 -20.54 -1.61
N PRO A 224 -24.35 -19.24 -1.29
CA PRO A 224 -25.65 -18.58 -1.34
C PRO A 224 -26.35 -18.75 -2.70
N PRO A 225 -27.70 -18.73 -2.76
CA PRO A 225 -28.46 -19.04 -3.97
C PRO A 225 -28.07 -18.25 -5.22
N PHE A 226 -27.72 -16.97 -5.08
CA PHE A 226 -27.20 -16.19 -6.21
C PHE A 226 -25.95 -16.83 -6.84
N PHE A 227 -24.99 -17.24 -6.02
CA PHE A 227 -23.75 -17.84 -6.51
C PHE A 227 -23.97 -19.27 -7.03
N ALA A 228 -24.84 -20.04 -6.38
CA ALA A 228 -25.20 -21.38 -6.82
C ALA A 228 -25.91 -21.38 -8.19
N ASP A 229 -26.92 -20.53 -8.36
CA ASP A 229 -27.87 -20.64 -9.48
C ASP A 229 -27.67 -19.59 -10.58
N VAL A 230 -27.06 -18.44 -10.26
CA VAL A 230 -26.82 -17.35 -11.23
C VAL A 230 -25.38 -17.34 -11.70
N VAL A 231 -24.42 -17.36 -10.76
CA VAL A 231 -22.98 -17.45 -11.12
C VAL A 231 -22.67 -18.86 -11.62
N GLY A 232 -23.17 -19.89 -10.94
CA GLY A 232 -23.23 -21.27 -11.45
C GLY A 232 -21.88 -21.92 -11.72
N THR A 233 -20.83 -21.47 -11.04
CA THR A 233 -19.47 -22.04 -11.10
C THR A 233 -18.69 -21.61 -9.86
N PRO A 234 -17.71 -22.41 -9.37
CA PRO A 234 -16.69 -21.94 -8.46
C PRO A 234 -16.12 -20.59 -8.92
N HIS A 235 -16.28 -19.56 -8.09
CA HIS A 235 -15.95 -18.18 -8.48
C HIS A 235 -15.34 -17.37 -7.33
N SER A 236 -16.11 -17.10 -6.28
CA SER A 236 -15.71 -16.20 -5.20
C SER A 236 -14.84 -16.85 -4.13
N VAL A 237 -13.51 -16.78 -4.30
CA VAL A 237 -12.51 -17.53 -3.53
C VAL A 237 -12.55 -17.25 -2.02
N VAL A 238 -12.73 -15.99 -1.62
CA VAL A 238 -12.62 -15.58 -0.20
C VAL A 238 -13.95 -15.14 0.44
N THR A 239 -15.05 -15.29 -0.29
CA THR A 239 -16.40 -14.92 0.14
C THR A 239 -17.35 -16.11 0.01
N ALA A 240 -18.20 -16.14 -1.02
CA ALA A 240 -19.30 -17.11 -1.16
C ALA A 240 -18.84 -18.57 -1.27
N HIS A 241 -17.67 -18.82 -1.88
CA HIS A 241 -17.13 -20.18 -2.04
C HIS A 241 -16.03 -20.51 -1.03
N LEU A 242 -15.78 -19.62 -0.05
CA LEU A 242 -14.84 -19.92 1.02
C LEU A 242 -15.39 -21.02 1.94
N VAL A 243 -14.50 -21.89 2.39
CA VAL A 243 -14.76 -22.90 3.42
C VAL A 243 -13.88 -22.53 4.61
N ASP A 244 -14.51 -22.22 5.73
CA ASP A 244 -13.86 -21.73 6.95
C ASP A 244 -13.39 -22.91 7.82
N GLU A 245 -12.46 -23.70 7.26
CA GLU A 245 -11.85 -24.85 7.91
C GLU A 245 -10.33 -24.68 7.92
N SER A 246 -9.71 -24.98 9.07
CA SER A 246 -8.27 -24.84 9.24
C SER A 246 -7.50 -25.62 8.16
N GLY A 247 -6.56 -24.95 7.51
CA GLY A 247 -5.75 -25.55 6.45
C GLY A 247 -6.45 -25.69 5.09
N HIS A 248 -7.71 -25.28 4.96
CA HIS A 248 -8.44 -25.33 3.69
C HIS A 248 -7.91 -24.31 2.66
N PRO A 249 -7.82 -24.62 1.35
CA PRO A 249 -7.20 -23.74 0.35
C PRO A 249 -7.78 -22.32 0.28
N THR A 250 -9.10 -22.17 0.40
CA THR A 250 -9.76 -20.84 0.38
C THR A 250 -9.47 -20.02 1.64
N LEU A 251 -9.30 -20.69 2.79
CA LEU A 251 -8.89 -20.03 4.02
C LEU A 251 -7.43 -19.58 3.96
N ARG A 252 -6.54 -20.39 3.36
CA ARG A 252 -5.15 -19.99 3.09
C ARG A 252 -5.08 -18.79 2.15
N ALA A 253 -5.90 -18.75 1.10
CA ALA A 253 -5.98 -17.60 0.21
C ALA A 253 -6.36 -16.31 0.96
N ARG A 254 -7.30 -16.39 1.92
CA ARG A 254 -7.64 -15.30 2.82
C ARG A 254 -6.45 -14.90 3.70
N ASP A 255 -5.77 -15.86 4.33
CA ASP A 255 -4.59 -15.59 5.18
C ASP A 255 -3.46 -14.92 4.40
N GLU A 256 -3.21 -15.39 3.18
CA GLU A 256 -2.20 -14.84 2.27
C GLU A 256 -2.55 -13.41 1.82
N ILE A 257 -3.83 -13.08 1.62
CA ILE A 257 -4.26 -11.70 1.36
C ILE A 257 -3.96 -10.81 2.56
N LEU A 258 -4.31 -11.25 3.78
CA LEU A 258 -4.03 -10.48 4.99
C LEU A 258 -2.52 -10.30 5.20
N ALA A 259 -1.72 -11.35 4.96
CA ALA A 259 -0.27 -11.28 5.04
C ALA A 259 0.32 -10.33 3.99
N PHE A 260 -0.19 -10.36 2.76
CA PHE A 260 0.22 -9.41 1.71
C PHE A 260 -0.12 -7.97 2.08
N LEU A 261 -1.32 -7.71 2.58
CA LEU A 261 -1.68 -6.37 3.06
C LEU A 261 -0.80 -5.95 4.23
N THR A 262 -0.48 -6.87 5.14
CA THR A 262 0.38 -6.59 6.31
C THR A 262 1.79 -6.22 5.89
N ASP A 263 2.45 -7.04 5.07
CA ASP A 263 3.81 -6.77 4.57
C ASP A 263 3.89 -5.46 3.79
N ARG A 264 2.80 -5.05 3.13
CA ARG A 264 2.78 -3.86 2.29
C ARG A 264 2.36 -2.59 3.02
N LEU A 265 1.49 -2.69 4.01
CA LEU A 265 0.81 -1.54 4.61
C LEU A 265 1.20 -1.29 6.06
N HIS A 266 1.67 -2.29 6.80
CA HIS A 266 2.31 -2.01 8.06
C HIS A 266 3.75 -1.57 7.82
N PRO A 267 4.25 -0.59 8.59
CA PRO A 267 5.69 -0.42 8.73
C PRO A 267 6.28 -1.79 9.07
N ARG A 268 7.39 -2.16 8.44
CA ARG A 268 8.13 -3.32 8.91
C ARG A 268 8.58 -2.99 10.34
N GLU A 269 7.91 -3.57 11.34
CA GLU A 269 8.47 -3.62 12.68
C GLU A 269 9.80 -4.36 12.54
N ASP A 270 10.89 -3.73 12.99
CA ASP A 270 12.10 -4.47 13.25
C ASP A 270 11.75 -5.57 14.27
N PRO A 271 12.23 -6.81 14.05
CA PRO A 271 11.97 -7.88 15.00
C PRO A 271 12.46 -7.44 16.39
N PRO A 272 11.71 -7.71 17.46
CA PRO A 272 12.19 -7.46 18.81
C PRO A 272 13.53 -8.19 19.00
N PRO A 273 14.49 -7.63 19.77
CA PRO A 273 15.81 -8.20 19.93
C PRO A 273 15.69 -9.67 20.34
N PRO A 274 16.35 -10.60 19.64
CA PRO A 274 16.13 -12.02 19.88
C PRO A 274 16.52 -12.37 21.31
N ALA A 275 15.56 -12.94 22.05
CA ALA A 275 15.87 -13.67 23.27
C ALA A 275 16.88 -14.77 22.93
N THR A 276 17.99 -14.74 23.66
CA THR A 276 19.17 -15.59 23.49
C THR A 276 18.81 -17.07 23.31
N ALA A 277 19.03 -17.61 22.11
CA ALA A 277 19.36 -19.01 21.91
C ALA A 277 20.09 -19.18 20.57
N ALA A 278 21.28 -19.77 20.65
CA ALA A 278 22.24 -19.91 19.58
C ALA A 278 21.76 -20.78 18.41
N SER A 279 22.03 -20.34 17.18
CA SER A 279 22.74 -21.16 16.18
C SER A 279 23.22 -20.30 15.02
N ALA A 280 24.44 -20.58 14.58
CA ALA A 280 25.26 -19.81 13.66
C ALA A 280 24.72 -19.70 12.22
N GLY A 281 24.78 -18.48 11.68
CA GLY A 281 24.69 -18.15 10.26
C GLY A 281 25.26 -16.74 10.06
N ARG A 282 26.26 -16.60 9.17
CA ARG A 282 27.12 -15.41 8.96
C ARG A 282 26.45 -14.06 9.28
N SER A 283 26.94 -13.39 10.33
CA SER A 283 26.59 -12.02 10.71
C SER A 283 27.13 -11.03 9.67
N VAL A 284 26.23 -10.24 9.10
CA VAL A 284 26.55 -8.95 8.49
C VAL A 284 26.71 -7.98 9.66
N SER A 285 27.90 -7.41 9.84
CA SER A 285 28.14 -6.41 10.90
C SER A 285 27.45 -5.10 10.48
N ARG A 286 26.45 -4.66 11.27
CA ARG A 286 25.75 -3.39 11.07
C ARG A 286 26.37 -2.29 11.92
N ILE A 287 26.46 -1.07 11.37
CA ILE A 287 26.93 0.13 12.06
C ILE A 287 25.74 1.09 12.07
N LEU A 288 25.32 1.55 13.26
CA LEU A 288 24.25 2.54 13.38
C LEU A 288 24.81 3.95 13.20
N ALA A 289 24.04 4.80 12.55
CA ALA A 289 24.31 6.21 12.36
C ALA A 289 23.02 7.02 12.47
N ALA A 290 23.14 8.29 12.85
CA ALA A 290 22.01 9.21 12.97
C ALA A 290 22.36 10.58 12.38
N SER A 291 21.38 11.20 11.74
CA SER A 291 21.51 12.49 11.03
C SER A 291 20.30 13.39 11.28
N ALA A 292 20.46 14.68 11.01
CA ALA A 292 19.40 15.67 11.24
C ALA A 292 19.19 16.59 10.04
N VAL A 293 17.94 16.65 9.56
CA VAL A 293 17.49 17.66 8.60
C VAL A 293 17.00 18.88 9.37
N ILE A 294 17.73 19.99 9.22
CA ILE A 294 17.41 21.25 9.90
C ILE A 294 17.12 22.32 8.86
N LYS A 295 16.05 23.08 9.12
CA LYS A 295 15.72 24.29 8.36
C LYS A 295 15.74 25.52 9.24
N ASP A 296 16.21 26.64 8.71
CA ASP A 296 16.05 27.93 9.37
C ASP A 296 14.65 28.52 9.11
N ASP A 297 14.35 29.65 9.75
CA ASP A 297 13.07 30.35 9.60
C ASP A 297 12.79 30.83 8.17
N SER A 298 13.82 30.90 7.32
CA SER A 298 13.71 31.24 5.89
C SER A 298 13.57 30.00 5.00
N GLY A 299 13.50 28.80 5.58
CA GLY A 299 13.35 27.52 4.89
C GLY A 299 14.63 26.99 4.24
N ARG A 300 15.80 27.56 4.56
CA ARG A 300 17.10 27.08 4.05
C ARG A 300 17.53 25.83 4.82
N PHE A 301 18.18 24.90 4.14
CA PHE A 301 18.69 23.65 4.72
C PHE A 301 20.11 23.83 5.25
N LEU A 302 20.39 23.30 6.44
CA LEU A 302 21.75 23.19 6.95
C LEU A 302 22.42 21.97 6.33
N LEU A 303 23.57 22.16 5.67
CA LEU A 303 24.40 21.07 5.15
C LEU A 303 25.84 21.23 5.61
N VAL A 304 26.54 20.09 5.68
CA VAL A 304 27.97 19.96 5.96
C VAL A 304 28.70 19.40 4.73
N LEU A 305 29.91 19.89 4.47
CA LEU A 305 30.78 19.38 3.42
C LEU A 305 31.67 18.28 3.98
N ARG A 306 31.52 17.06 3.46
CA ARG A 306 32.25 15.89 3.95
C ARG A 306 33.75 16.02 3.68
N ALA A 307 34.59 15.95 4.72
CA ALA A 307 36.06 15.98 4.56
C ALA A 307 36.68 14.61 4.24
N SER A 308 35.96 13.52 4.52
CA SER A 308 36.47 12.14 4.48
C SER A 308 35.63 11.23 3.57
N GLU A 309 36.25 10.17 3.04
CA GLU A 309 35.56 9.13 2.28
C GLU A 309 34.64 8.28 3.17
N PRO A 310 33.54 7.72 2.64
CA PRO A 310 33.06 7.86 1.26
C PRO A 310 32.51 9.26 0.97
N GLU A 311 32.54 9.67 -0.30
CA GLU A 311 31.92 10.91 -0.79
C GLU A 311 32.57 12.21 -0.27
N ALA A 312 33.89 12.18 -0.07
CA ALA A 312 34.65 13.38 0.28
C ALA A 312 34.41 14.50 -0.77
N GLY A 313 34.18 15.73 -0.29
CA GLY A 313 33.88 16.89 -1.14
C GLY A 313 32.42 17.01 -1.59
N ARG A 314 31.51 16.17 -1.06
CA ARG A 314 30.06 16.31 -1.26
C ARG A 314 29.36 16.88 -0.04
N TRP A 315 28.24 17.57 -0.26
CA TRP A 315 27.40 18.14 0.80
C TRP A 315 26.34 17.14 1.26
N SER A 316 26.18 17.01 2.58
CA SER A 316 25.22 16.12 3.23
C SER A 316 24.51 16.85 4.37
N VAL A 317 23.44 16.27 4.88
CA VAL A 317 22.91 16.63 6.20
C VAL A 317 23.93 16.22 7.28
N PRO A 318 24.04 16.98 8.38
CA PRO A 318 24.93 16.65 9.48
C PRO A 318 24.52 15.35 10.15
N GLY A 319 25.51 14.54 10.54
CA GLY A 319 25.27 13.22 11.13
C GLY A 319 26.46 12.27 11.08
N GLY A 320 26.44 11.28 11.96
CA GLY A 320 27.54 10.35 12.15
C GLY A 320 27.12 9.10 12.92
N ARG A 321 28.12 8.36 13.43
CA ARG A 321 27.89 7.03 14.02
C ARG A 321 27.33 7.16 15.42
N VAL A 322 26.47 6.22 15.78
CA VAL A 322 25.99 6.09 17.16
C VAL A 322 27.10 5.48 18.03
N GLU A 323 27.40 6.14 19.14
CA GLU A 323 28.34 5.69 20.15
C GLU A 323 27.71 4.71 21.17
N GLU A 324 28.55 4.02 21.96
CA GLU A 324 28.05 3.06 22.93
C GLU A 324 27.30 3.76 24.08
N GLY A 325 26.00 3.48 24.19
CA GLY A 325 25.16 3.92 25.31
C GLY A 325 24.36 5.20 25.07
N GLU A 326 24.42 5.80 23.87
CA GLU A 326 23.55 6.92 23.46
C GLU A 326 22.35 6.43 22.61
N SER A 327 21.27 7.21 22.60
CA SER A 327 20.13 7.02 21.68
C SER A 327 20.42 7.60 20.29
N LEU A 328 19.59 7.26 19.30
CA LEU A 328 19.71 7.81 17.94
C LEU A 328 19.52 9.34 17.93
N GLU A 329 18.59 9.83 18.72
CA GLU A 329 18.33 11.26 18.88
C GLU A 329 19.48 11.98 19.59
N GLU A 330 20.09 11.33 20.59
CA GLU A 330 21.29 11.84 21.27
C GLU A 330 22.47 11.92 20.30
N ALA A 331 22.68 10.87 19.49
CA ALA A 331 23.69 10.85 18.43
C ALA A 331 23.46 11.96 17.40
N ALA A 332 22.25 12.10 16.86
CA ALA A 332 21.94 13.15 15.88
C ALA A 332 22.16 14.56 16.47
N ALA A 333 21.78 14.79 17.71
CA ALA A 333 22.00 16.08 18.37
C ALA A 333 23.49 16.36 18.64
N ARG A 334 24.26 15.33 19.04
CA ARG A 334 25.70 15.41 19.25
C ARG A 334 26.44 15.74 17.95
N GLU A 335 26.18 14.97 16.89
CA GLU A 335 26.83 15.13 15.58
C GLU A 335 26.56 16.53 14.99
N VAL A 336 25.32 17.02 15.07
CA VAL A 336 25.02 18.40 14.64
C VAL A 336 25.83 19.43 15.42
N LEU A 337 25.95 19.25 16.74
CA LEU A 337 26.71 20.16 17.57
C LEU A 337 28.21 20.11 17.23
N GLU A 338 28.76 18.92 17.00
CA GLU A 338 30.17 18.69 16.69
C GLU A 338 30.55 19.24 15.30
N GLU A 339 29.73 18.99 14.27
CA GLU A 339 30.04 19.37 12.90
C GLU A 339 29.72 20.84 12.58
N THR A 340 28.75 21.44 13.29
CA THR A 340 28.19 22.76 12.92
C THR A 340 28.19 23.80 14.03
N GLY A 341 28.46 23.39 15.28
CA GLY A 341 28.36 24.26 16.45
C GLY A 341 26.93 24.59 16.88
N LEU A 342 25.90 24.01 16.24
CA LEU A 342 24.51 24.25 16.58
C LEU A 342 23.98 23.27 17.63
N ALA A 343 23.34 23.81 18.67
CA ALA A 343 22.49 23.01 19.53
C ALA A 343 21.10 22.91 18.90
N VAL A 344 20.60 21.69 18.73
CA VAL A 344 19.31 21.40 18.14
C VAL A 344 18.41 20.62 19.09
N ARG A 345 17.10 20.71 18.86
CA ARG A 345 16.12 19.80 19.45
C ARG A 345 15.61 18.89 18.35
N VAL A 346 15.92 17.60 18.50
CA VAL A 346 15.41 16.54 17.63
C VAL A 346 13.90 16.41 17.82
N LEU A 347 13.18 16.25 16.72
CA LEU A 347 11.73 16.12 16.64
C LEU A 347 11.38 14.69 16.24
N ASP A 348 10.66 14.53 15.13
CA ASP A 348 10.23 13.23 14.61
C ASP A 348 11.32 12.61 13.73
N GLU A 349 11.41 11.28 13.77
CA GLU A 349 12.18 10.52 12.79
C GLU A 349 11.52 10.64 11.41
N LEU A 350 12.31 10.98 10.40
CA LEU A 350 11.87 11.05 9.01
C LEU A 350 11.90 9.65 8.40
N GLY A 351 12.96 8.90 8.65
CA GLY A 351 13.09 7.48 8.33
C GLY A 351 14.55 7.05 8.29
N SER A 352 14.78 5.80 7.89
CA SER A 352 16.12 5.23 7.82
C SER A 352 16.48 4.71 6.43
N LEU A 353 17.78 4.59 6.17
CA LEU A 353 18.33 4.00 4.95
C LEU A 353 19.59 3.18 5.23
N ASP A 354 19.78 2.11 4.47
CA ASP A 354 20.93 1.22 4.54
C ASP A 354 21.96 1.58 3.45
N LEU A 355 23.18 1.95 3.85
CA LEU A 355 24.34 2.11 2.96
C LEU A 355 25.33 0.95 3.13
N ALA A 356 25.66 0.28 2.03
CA ALA A 356 26.75 -0.68 2.03
C ALA A 356 28.10 0.04 2.21
N VAL A 357 28.79 -0.17 3.32
CA VAL A 357 30.04 0.51 3.69
C VAL A 357 31.31 -0.29 3.32
N GLY A 358 31.20 -1.21 2.37
CA GLY A 358 32.28 -2.14 2.00
C GLY A 358 32.44 -3.28 3.01
N ASP A 359 33.21 -4.31 2.65
CA ASP A 359 33.51 -5.50 3.49
C ASP A 359 32.30 -6.32 3.98
N GLY A 360 31.15 -6.20 3.30
CA GLY A 360 29.91 -6.85 3.72
C GLY A 360 29.32 -6.29 5.01
N ARG A 361 29.62 -5.03 5.34
CA ARG A 361 28.99 -4.25 6.41
C ARG A 361 27.94 -3.31 5.84
N VAL A 362 26.91 -3.03 6.64
CA VAL A 362 25.84 -2.09 6.31
C VAL A 362 25.82 -0.99 7.37
N MET A 363 25.75 0.26 6.93
CA MET A 363 25.55 1.41 7.77
C MET A 363 24.09 1.80 7.68
N GLU A 364 23.39 1.70 8.80
CA GLU A 364 21.97 1.99 8.94
C GLU A 364 21.86 3.41 9.49
N ILE A 365 21.42 4.34 8.65
CA ILE A 365 21.35 5.77 8.96
C ILE A 365 19.90 6.13 9.27
N HIS A 366 19.65 6.69 10.45
CA HIS A 366 18.35 7.23 10.84
C HIS A 366 18.36 8.76 10.76
N ASP A 367 17.49 9.33 9.95
CA ASP A 367 17.36 10.76 9.75
C ASP A 367 16.20 11.33 10.59
N PHE A 368 16.45 12.44 11.28
CA PHE A 368 15.45 13.13 12.08
C PHE A 368 15.19 14.55 11.58
N ALA A 369 13.96 15.04 11.77
CA ALA A 369 13.70 16.47 11.72
C ALA A 369 14.25 17.11 13.00
N ALA A 370 14.92 18.25 12.88
CA ALA A 370 15.39 18.99 14.05
C ALA A 370 15.23 20.49 13.87
N VAL A 371 15.10 21.19 14.99
CA VAL A 371 15.02 22.66 15.03
C VAL A 371 16.19 23.23 15.81
N GLN A 372 16.76 24.32 15.30
CA GLN A 372 17.82 25.05 15.99
C GLN A 372 17.28 25.61 17.31
N VAL A 373 18.03 25.39 18.39
CA VAL A 373 17.78 25.96 19.72
C VAL A 373 18.72 27.12 19.98
N SER A 374 20.01 26.97 19.66
CA SER A 374 21.04 28.00 19.84
C SER A 374 22.32 27.70 19.03
N GLY A 375 23.22 28.68 18.95
CA GLY A 375 24.51 28.55 18.25
C GLY A 375 24.55 29.35 16.95
N GLU A 376 25.75 29.53 16.40
CA GLU A 376 25.97 30.07 15.06
C GLU A 376 26.70 29.03 14.23
N VAL A 377 26.30 28.87 12.97
CA VAL A 377 26.88 27.83 12.10
C VAL A 377 28.36 28.12 11.86
N ALA A 378 29.19 27.18 12.30
CA ALA A 378 30.61 27.15 12.01
C ALA A 378 31.03 25.69 11.82
N ALA A 379 31.74 25.40 10.74
CA ALA A 379 32.26 24.06 10.49
C ALA A 379 33.26 23.66 11.58
N ALA A 380 33.12 22.45 12.10
CA ALA A 380 34.04 21.85 13.05
C ALA A 380 34.17 20.33 12.80
N ASP A 381 35.16 19.74 13.45
CA ASP A 381 35.48 18.31 13.40
C ASP A 381 35.66 17.77 11.95
N ASP A 382 34.82 16.82 11.55
CA ASP A 382 34.88 16.12 10.27
C ASP A 382 34.27 16.91 9.10
N ALA A 383 33.63 18.05 9.40
CA ALA A 383 33.04 18.93 8.39
C ALA A 383 34.08 19.92 7.86
N ALA A 384 34.36 19.86 6.56
CA ALA A 384 35.24 20.82 5.88
C ALA A 384 34.60 22.21 5.74
N ASP A 385 33.27 22.28 5.78
CA ASP A 385 32.46 23.49 5.69
C ASP A 385 31.04 23.18 6.20
N ALA A 386 30.30 24.18 6.69
CA ALA A 386 28.93 24.03 7.18
C ALA A 386 28.15 25.31 6.85
N ARG A 387 27.05 25.19 6.10
CA ARG A 387 26.32 26.36 5.56
C ARG A 387 24.83 26.11 5.37
N TRP A 388 24.09 27.21 5.32
CA TRP A 388 22.68 27.25 4.94
C TRP A 388 22.53 27.39 3.44
N PHE A 389 21.66 26.58 2.83
CA PHE A 389 21.37 26.61 1.39
C PHE A 389 19.88 26.72 1.11
N THR A 390 19.48 27.52 0.13
CA THR A 390 18.10 27.53 -0.36
C THR A 390 17.78 26.24 -1.12
N ALA A 391 16.50 25.93 -1.31
CA ALA A 391 16.09 24.80 -2.14
C ALA A 391 16.66 24.92 -3.57
N GLU A 392 16.66 26.10 -4.18
CA GLU A 392 17.23 26.26 -5.52
C GLU A 392 18.74 25.96 -5.56
N GLU A 393 19.49 26.40 -4.53
CA GLU A 393 20.94 26.18 -4.45
C GLU A 393 21.30 24.69 -4.35
N LEU A 394 20.47 23.88 -3.69
CA LEU A 394 20.72 22.43 -3.55
C LEU A 394 20.91 21.74 -4.90
N THR A 395 20.18 22.13 -5.94
CA THR A 395 20.29 21.52 -7.29
C THR A 395 21.63 21.77 -7.99
N ALA A 396 22.38 22.78 -7.54
CA ALA A 396 23.66 23.16 -8.13
C ALA A 396 24.86 22.63 -7.33
N LEU A 397 24.63 22.01 -6.17
CA LEU A 397 25.68 21.50 -5.30
C LEU A 397 26.05 20.05 -5.62
N PRO A 398 27.31 19.65 -5.40
CA PRO A 398 27.69 18.24 -5.38
C PRO A 398 27.15 17.60 -4.09
N LEU A 399 25.90 17.17 -4.09
CA LEU A 399 25.27 16.53 -2.94
C LEU A 399 25.68 15.05 -2.87
N THR A 400 25.59 14.44 -1.68
CA THR A 400 25.66 12.99 -1.53
C THR A 400 24.57 12.30 -2.36
N ASP A 401 24.90 11.13 -2.91
CA ASP A 401 24.02 10.44 -3.85
C ASP A 401 22.65 10.13 -3.20
N GLY A 402 21.57 10.57 -3.84
CA GLY A 402 20.19 10.34 -3.38
C GLY A 402 19.63 11.36 -2.36
N LEU A 403 20.41 12.35 -1.92
CA LEU A 403 19.95 13.33 -0.91
C LEU A 403 18.73 14.14 -1.36
N LEU A 404 18.68 14.61 -2.61
CA LEU A 404 17.51 15.35 -3.12
C LEU A 404 16.26 14.49 -3.21
N ASP A 405 16.41 13.25 -3.69
CA ASP A 405 15.30 12.28 -3.78
C ASP A 405 14.76 11.96 -2.38
N TYR A 406 15.66 11.84 -1.40
CA TYR A 406 15.33 11.66 0.01
C TYR A 406 14.54 12.86 0.56
N LEU A 407 15.05 14.09 0.43
CA LEU A 407 14.36 15.29 0.92
C LEU A 407 12.99 15.49 0.23
N SER A 408 12.88 15.10 -1.05
CA SER A 408 11.62 15.14 -1.81
C SER A 408 10.61 14.11 -1.33
N ARG A 409 11.06 12.88 -1.02
CA ARG A 409 10.22 11.79 -0.49
C ARG A 409 9.46 12.22 0.77
N TYR A 410 10.10 12.99 1.64
CA TYR A 410 9.52 13.49 2.89
C TYR A 410 8.86 14.86 2.77
N ARG A 411 8.67 15.37 1.54
CA ARG A 411 8.08 16.69 1.25
C ARG A 411 8.81 17.84 1.96
N LEU A 412 10.09 17.64 2.25
CA LEU A 412 10.95 18.69 2.79
C LEU A 412 11.49 19.55 1.66
N TYR A 413 11.69 18.98 0.48
CA TYR A 413 12.11 19.70 -0.73
C TYR A 413 10.93 19.84 -1.71
N PRO A 414 10.72 21.03 -2.34
CA PRO A 414 9.58 21.32 -3.20
C PRO A 414 9.59 20.62 -4.57
#